data_AF-A0A5B7B8F8-F1
#
_entry.id   AF-A0A5B7B8F8-F1
#
_cell.length_a   1.000
_cell.length_b   1.000
_cell.length_c   1.000
_cell.angle_alpha   90.00
_cell.angle_beta   90.00
_cell.angle_gamma   90.00
#
_symmetry.space_group_name_H-M   'P 1'
#
loop_
_entity.id
_entity.type
_entity.pdbx_description
1 polymer ?
#
loop_
_entity_poly.entity_id
_entity_poly.type
_entity_poly.pdbx_seq_one_letter_code
_entity_poly.pdbx_strand_id
1 'polypeptide(L)'
;MLPEVRVHLKSHGDRAIFRFTGHSLGGSLSLLVNLMLLIRGEVPPSSLLPVITFGAPSIICGGDRLLHLLGLPRSHVQAITMHRDIVPRAFSCNYPNHVAELLKAVNGNFRNHPCLNNQKLLYAPMGEFLILQPDEKFSPSHHLLPSGNGLYLLNCPVSDASEAEKQLRAAQGVFLNSPHPLEILSDRSAYGSEGSIQRDHDMNSYSKSVRSVIRQELNRMRKARREQRRKVWWPLVTPSGVDVNAAIMVGRSANMNQFNFSGIIQTGGESLKRFSRLIASQHMHLLVVLLFPARLLLLGMYSFR
;
A
#
# COMPACT_ATOMS: atom_id res chain seq x y z
N MET A 1 -7.71 11.08 22.97
CA MET A 1 -6.46 10.78 22.22
C MET A 1 -5.29 11.64 22.71
N LEU A 2 -5.34 12.97 22.57
CA LEU A 2 -4.22 13.84 23.01
C LEU A 2 -3.80 13.67 24.49
N PRO A 3 -4.73 13.54 25.48
CA PRO A 3 -4.33 13.25 26.86
C PRO A 3 -3.52 11.96 27.00
N GLU A 4 -3.92 10.89 26.30
CA GLU A 4 -3.20 9.60 26.30
C GLU A 4 -1.80 9.72 25.71
N VAL A 5 -1.65 10.49 24.62
CA VAL A 5 -0.34 10.78 24.01
C VAL A 5 0.58 11.48 25.01
N ARG A 6 0.06 12.51 25.69
CA ARG A 6 0.83 13.25 26.69
C ARG A 6 1.19 12.39 27.90
N VAL A 7 0.29 11.52 28.35
CA VAL A 7 0.59 10.55 29.42
C VAL A 7 1.67 9.57 28.96
N HIS A 8 1.57 9.01 27.75
CA HIS A 8 2.57 8.09 27.22
C HIS A 8 3.96 8.72 27.10
N LEU A 9 4.03 9.96 26.61
CA LEU A 9 5.27 10.76 26.54
C LEU A 9 5.87 10.98 27.93
N LYS A 10 5.05 11.38 28.91
CA LYS A 10 5.51 11.57 30.29
C LYS A 10 6.07 10.29 30.90
N SER A 11 5.43 9.14 30.61
CA SER A 11 5.84 7.85 31.18
C SER A 11 7.10 7.26 30.52
N HIS A 12 7.35 7.56 29.24
CA HIS A 12 8.42 6.89 28.46
C HIS A 12 9.54 7.82 27.96
N GLY A 13 9.36 9.14 28.04
CA GLY A 13 10.33 10.14 27.57
C GLY A 13 10.73 9.90 26.11
N ASP A 14 12.02 9.95 25.82
CA ASP A 14 12.59 9.75 24.48
C ASP A 14 12.34 8.34 23.90
N ARG A 15 11.92 7.38 24.72
CA ARG A 15 11.56 6.02 24.28
C ARG A 15 10.09 5.89 23.89
N ALA A 16 9.29 6.96 24.01
CA ALA A 16 7.92 6.97 23.55
C ALA A 16 7.89 6.83 22.02
N ILE A 17 7.14 5.84 21.52
CA ILE A 17 7.03 5.54 20.09
C ILE A 17 5.56 5.41 19.73
N PHE A 18 5.13 6.10 18.67
CA PHE A 18 3.76 6.08 18.18
C PHE A 18 3.71 5.56 16.75
N ARG A 19 2.77 4.64 16.49
CA ARG A 19 2.41 4.21 15.14
C ARG A 19 0.92 4.40 14.93
N PHE A 20 0.58 5.02 13.81
CA PHE A 20 -0.80 5.26 13.42
C PHE A 20 -1.13 4.39 12.22
N THR A 21 -2.29 3.75 12.24
CA THR A 21 -2.76 2.92 11.15
C THR A 21 -4.27 2.84 11.17
N GLY A 22 -4.86 2.62 10.00
CA GLY A 22 -6.29 2.41 9.90
C GLY A 22 -6.70 2.00 8.50
N HIS A 23 -7.91 1.47 8.43
CA HIS A 23 -8.58 1.10 7.21
C HIS A 23 -9.59 2.19 6.80
N SER A 24 -9.75 2.43 5.49
CA SER A 24 -10.75 3.36 4.95
C SER A 24 -10.63 4.75 5.62
N LEU A 25 -11.75 5.33 6.07
CA LEU A 25 -11.78 6.59 6.84
C LEU A 25 -10.83 6.59 8.04
N GLY A 26 -10.70 5.46 8.75
CA GLY A 26 -9.79 5.34 9.89
C GLY A 26 -8.32 5.52 9.50
N GLY A 27 -7.95 5.13 8.27
CA GLY A 27 -6.60 5.36 7.75
C GLY A 27 -6.34 6.84 7.47
N SER A 28 -7.31 7.54 6.86
CA SER A 28 -7.20 8.98 6.62
C SER A 28 -7.14 9.77 7.93
N LEU A 29 -7.97 9.40 8.92
CA LEU A 29 -7.92 10.01 10.26
C LEU A 29 -6.60 9.74 10.97
N SER A 30 -6.04 8.54 10.82
CA SER A 30 -4.73 8.19 11.39
C SER A 30 -3.62 9.10 10.85
N LEU A 31 -3.63 9.36 9.54
CA LEU A 31 -2.70 10.29 8.90
C LEU A 31 -2.91 11.73 9.39
N LEU A 32 -4.16 12.20 9.40
CA LEU A 32 -4.49 13.54 9.85
C LEU A 32 -4.02 13.78 11.29
N VAL A 33 -4.32 12.84 12.19
CA VAL A 33 -3.93 12.91 13.60
C VAL A 33 -2.41 12.89 13.77
N ASN A 34 -1.70 12.03 13.03
CA ASN A 34 -0.23 11.99 13.03
C ASN A 34 0.37 13.35 12.64
N LEU A 35 -0.10 13.93 11.53
CA LEU A 35 0.36 15.25 11.06
C LEU A 35 -0.02 16.37 12.03
N MET A 36 -1.22 16.34 12.63
CA MET A 36 -1.63 17.33 13.62
C MET A 36 -0.74 17.31 14.87
N LEU A 37 -0.40 16.12 15.38
CA LEU A 37 0.50 15.99 16.53
C LEU A 37 1.90 16.52 16.22
N LEU A 38 2.41 16.21 15.02
CA LEU A 38 3.71 16.68 14.56
C LEU A 38 3.74 18.20 14.38
N ILE A 39 2.81 18.76 13.61
CA ILE A 39 2.74 20.19 13.29
C ILE A 39 2.56 21.05 14.54
N ARG A 40 1.79 20.55 15.52
CA ARG A 40 1.56 21.27 16.79
C ARG A 40 2.68 21.08 17.82
N GLY A 41 3.71 20.29 17.50
CA GLY A 41 4.81 20.01 18.43
C GLY A 41 4.40 19.17 19.65
N GLU A 42 3.30 18.44 19.57
CA GLU A 42 2.83 17.58 20.67
C GLU A 42 3.62 16.27 20.75
N VAL A 43 4.22 15.83 19.64
CA VAL A 43 5.07 14.64 19.57
C VAL A 43 6.32 14.96 18.74
N PRO A 44 7.53 14.64 19.21
CA PRO A 44 8.75 14.87 18.43
C PRO A 44 8.79 13.94 17.20
N PRO A 45 9.37 14.38 16.06
CA PRO A 45 9.44 13.56 14.85
C PRO A 45 10.10 12.19 15.07
N SER A 46 11.10 12.10 15.94
CA SER A 46 11.82 10.85 16.28
C SER A 46 10.93 9.80 16.94
N SER A 47 9.83 10.20 17.57
CA SER A 47 8.86 9.31 18.20
C SER A 47 7.77 8.82 17.25
N LEU A 48 7.70 9.35 16.02
CA LEU A 48 6.67 8.98 15.05
C LEU A 48 7.19 7.94 14.07
N LEU A 49 6.61 6.75 14.12
CA LEU A 49 6.79 5.75 13.07
C LEU A 49 5.96 6.10 11.83
N PRO A 50 6.32 5.54 10.66
CA PRO A 50 5.51 5.69 9.46
C PRO A 50 4.04 5.34 9.68
N VAL A 51 3.16 6.16 9.12
CA VAL A 51 1.72 5.93 9.07
C VAL A 51 1.43 4.91 7.98
N ILE A 52 0.70 3.85 8.32
CA ILE A 52 0.36 2.79 7.37
C ILE A 52 -1.15 2.76 7.21
N THR A 53 -1.65 2.97 6.00
CA THR A 53 -3.10 3.02 5.75
C THR A 53 -3.52 1.93 4.80
N PHE A 54 -4.73 1.40 4.97
CA PHE A 54 -5.30 0.36 4.11
C PHE A 54 -6.58 0.88 3.45
N GLY A 55 -6.62 0.97 2.12
CA GLY A 55 -7.81 1.43 1.38
C GLY A 55 -8.28 2.83 1.76
N ALA A 56 -7.40 3.65 2.32
CA ALA A 56 -7.78 4.97 2.81
C ALA A 56 -7.84 5.98 1.66
N PRO A 57 -8.88 6.83 1.60
CA PRO A 57 -8.88 7.94 0.65
C PRO A 57 -7.81 8.96 1.00
N SER A 58 -7.22 9.57 -0.04
CA SER A 58 -6.43 10.78 0.10
C SER A 58 -7.30 11.91 0.69
N ILE A 59 -6.72 12.74 1.55
CA ILE A 59 -7.44 13.80 2.27
C ILE A 59 -6.81 15.19 2.15
N ILE A 60 -5.72 15.32 1.39
CA ILE A 60 -4.98 16.58 1.25
C ILE A 60 -4.81 16.91 -0.23
N CYS A 61 -4.96 18.19 -0.56
CA CYS A 61 -4.60 18.71 -1.87
C CYS A 61 -3.11 19.11 -1.88
N GLY A 62 -2.39 18.78 -2.96
CA GLY A 62 -0.96 19.12 -3.11
C GLY A 62 0.02 17.95 -2.92
N GLY A 63 -0.47 16.75 -2.63
CA GLY A 63 0.31 15.50 -2.59
C GLY A 63 1.48 15.57 -1.62
N ASP A 64 2.67 15.19 -2.08
CA ASP A 64 3.89 15.13 -1.27
C ASP A 64 4.45 16.48 -0.80
N ARG A 65 3.89 17.60 -1.29
CA ARG A 65 4.36 18.95 -0.93
C ARG A 65 4.34 19.18 0.58
N LEU A 66 3.32 18.70 1.30
CA LEU A 66 3.26 18.85 2.75
C LEU A 66 4.35 18.04 3.45
N LEU A 67 4.62 16.80 3.01
CA LEU A 67 5.71 15.99 3.58
C LEU A 67 7.05 16.69 3.40
N HIS A 68 7.31 17.24 2.21
CA HIS A 68 8.53 18.00 1.93
C HIS A 68 8.68 19.23 2.84
N LEU A 69 7.60 20.00 3.06
CA LEU A 69 7.62 21.16 3.96
C LEU A 69 7.88 20.78 5.43
N LEU A 70 7.45 19.59 5.84
CA LEU A 70 7.67 19.06 7.19
C LEU A 70 9.02 18.33 7.34
N GLY A 71 9.83 18.27 6.29
CA GLY A 71 11.09 17.50 6.29
C GLY A 71 10.89 15.99 6.42
N LEU A 72 9.70 15.48 6.08
CA LEU A 72 9.37 14.06 6.16
C LEU A 72 9.65 13.35 4.82
N PRO A 73 10.22 12.13 4.84
CA PRO A 73 10.34 11.33 3.64
C PRO A 73 8.97 10.80 3.20
N ARG A 74 8.82 10.48 1.90
CA ARG A 74 7.59 9.83 1.37
C ARG A 74 7.26 8.53 2.10
N SER A 75 8.27 7.79 2.54
CA SER A 75 8.12 6.55 3.32
C SER A 75 7.51 6.75 4.71
N HIS A 76 7.36 7.99 5.18
CA HIS A 76 6.59 8.33 6.38
C HIS A 76 5.10 7.99 6.23
N VAL A 77 4.58 7.96 5.00
CA VAL A 77 3.20 7.58 4.70
C VAL A 77 3.23 6.40 3.74
N GLN A 78 2.71 5.26 4.16
CA GLN A 78 2.63 4.02 3.38
C GLN A 78 1.17 3.70 3.09
N ALA A 79 0.71 4.13 1.93
CA ALA A 79 -0.67 3.96 1.49
C ALA A 79 -0.82 2.61 0.76
N ILE A 80 -1.30 1.59 1.48
CA ILE A 80 -1.61 0.27 0.93
C ILE A 80 -3.02 0.29 0.34
N THR A 81 -3.11 0.07 -0.96
CA THR A 81 -4.37 0.04 -1.71
C THR A 81 -4.52 -1.31 -2.40
N MET A 82 -5.62 -2.01 -2.15
CA MET A 82 -5.98 -3.19 -2.95
C MET A 82 -6.19 -2.77 -4.39
N HIS A 83 -5.69 -3.58 -5.31
CA HIS A 83 -5.58 -3.26 -6.74
C HIS A 83 -6.85 -2.71 -7.42
N ARG A 84 -8.04 -3.10 -6.95
CA ARG A 84 -9.36 -2.68 -7.48
C ARG A 84 -10.22 -1.94 -6.45
N ASP A 85 -9.65 -1.55 -5.30
CA ASP A 85 -10.41 -0.87 -4.25
C ASP A 85 -10.93 0.49 -4.74
N ILE A 86 -12.25 0.66 -4.70
CA ILE A 86 -12.92 1.85 -5.18
C ILE A 86 -12.62 3.09 -4.34
N VAL A 87 -12.41 2.96 -3.03
CA VAL A 87 -12.37 4.11 -2.12
C VAL A 87 -11.15 5.01 -2.37
N PRO A 88 -9.90 4.55 -2.31
CA PRO A 88 -8.75 5.41 -2.59
C PRO A 88 -8.79 5.97 -4.02
N ARG A 89 -9.31 5.18 -4.96
CA ARG A 89 -9.39 5.51 -6.40
C ARG A 89 -10.42 6.60 -6.67
N ALA A 90 -11.62 6.49 -6.11
CA ALA A 90 -12.69 7.48 -6.30
C ALA A 90 -12.29 8.88 -5.83
N PHE A 91 -11.50 9.00 -4.76
CA PHE A 91 -11.07 10.32 -4.25
C PHE A 91 -9.89 10.92 -5.00
N SER A 92 -9.19 10.13 -5.82
CA SER A 92 -7.93 10.53 -6.48
C SER A 92 -7.95 10.33 -8.00
N CYS A 93 -9.09 9.94 -8.58
CA CYS A 93 -9.24 9.75 -10.03
C CYS A 93 -9.39 11.07 -10.77
N ASN A 94 -9.26 11.00 -12.09
CA ASN A 94 -9.43 12.13 -12.99
C ASN A 94 -10.91 12.24 -13.38
N TYR A 95 -11.65 13.10 -12.69
CA TYR A 95 -13.05 13.33 -12.95
C TYR A 95 -13.26 13.94 -14.34
N PRO A 96 -14.18 13.36 -15.15
CA PRO A 96 -14.67 14.03 -16.34
C PRO A 96 -15.26 15.40 -16.00
N ASN A 97 -15.12 16.37 -16.90
CA ASN A 97 -15.53 17.77 -16.65
C ASN A 97 -16.96 17.90 -16.13
N HIS A 98 -17.92 17.18 -16.74
CA HIS A 98 -19.32 17.24 -16.34
C HIS A 98 -19.54 16.71 -14.91
N VAL A 99 -18.78 15.70 -14.48
CA VAL A 99 -18.82 15.19 -13.10
C VAL A 99 -18.22 16.21 -12.13
N ALA A 100 -17.10 16.84 -12.51
CA ALA A 100 -16.51 17.89 -11.69
C ALA A 100 -17.47 19.07 -11.48
N GLU A 101 -18.18 19.51 -12.52
CA GLU A 101 -19.19 20.57 -12.41
C GLU A 101 -20.40 20.13 -11.57
N LEU A 102 -20.85 18.87 -11.71
CA LEU A 102 -21.88 18.33 -10.84
C LEU A 102 -21.44 18.34 -9.36
N LEU A 103 -20.21 17.91 -9.06
CA LEU A 103 -19.65 17.93 -7.71
C LEU A 103 -19.68 19.36 -7.12
N LYS A 104 -19.29 20.37 -7.91
CA LYS A 104 -19.33 21.80 -7.50
C LYS A 104 -20.75 22.32 -7.31
N ALA A 105 -21.71 21.82 -8.08
CA ALA A 105 -23.10 22.20 -7.96
C ALA A 105 -23.73 21.63 -6.68
N VAL A 106 -23.48 20.35 -6.37
CA VAL A 106 -24.07 19.66 -5.21
C VAL A 106 -23.41 20.04 -3.88
N ASN A 107 -22.15 20.50 -3.90
CA ASN A 107 -21.44 20.91 -2.68
C ASN A 107 -20.64 22.20 -2.92
N GLY A 108 -21.05 23.27 -2.25
CA GLY A 108 -20.40 24.59 -2.33
C GLY A 108 -18.91 24.57 -1.97
N ASN A 109 -18.48 23.67 -1.08
CA ASN A 109 -17.06 23.54 -0.71
C ASN A 109 -16.18 23.12 -1.91
N PHE A 110 -16.74 22.46 -2.91
CA PHE A 110 -16.00 22.03 -4.09
C PHE A 110 -15.81 23.13 -5.15
N ARG A 111 -16.57 24.23 -5.09
CA ARG A 111 -16.45 25.33 -6.06
C ARG A 111 -15.06 25.98 -6.04
N ASN A 112 -14.49 26.12 -4.84
CA ASN A 112 -13.17 26.72 -4.64
C ASN A 112 -12.09 25.67 -4.35
N HIS A 113 -12.34 24.40 -4.63
CA HIS A 113 -11.43 23.32 -4.28
C HIS A 113 -10.25 23.24 -5.27
N PRO A 114 -9.00 23.53 -4.85
CA PRO A 114 -7.89 23.72 -5.78
C PRO A 114 -7.57 22.48 -6.61
N CYS A 115 -7.66 21.29 -6.02
CA CYS A 115 -7.38 20.04 -6.72
C CYS A 115 -8.44 19.73 -7.79
N LEU A 116 -9.72 19.97 -7.49
CA LEU A 116 -10.79 19.72 -8.45
C LEU A 116 -10.72 20.72 -9.61
N ASN A 117 -10.40 21.99 -9.31
CA ASN A 117 -10.32 23.04 -10.32
C ASN A 117 -9.10 22.91 -11.23
N ASN A 118 -7.93 22.57 -10.69
CA ASN A 118 -6.67 22.60 -11.44
C ASN A 118 -6.23 21.23 -11.95
N GLN A 119 -6.67 20.14 -11.30
CA GLN A 119 -6.18 18.78 -11.56
C GLN A 119 -7.31 17.77 -11.78
N LYS A 120 -8.57 18.20 -11.71
CA LYS A 120 -9.76 17.36 -11.90
C LYS A 120 -9.80 16.14 -10.97
N LEU A 121 -9.28 16.26 -9.75
CA LEU A 121 -9.30 15.23 -8.71
C LEU A 121 -9.75 15.84 -7.38
N LEU A 122 -10.29 15.04 -6.45
CA LEU A 122 -10.62 15.56 -5.13
C LEU A 122 -9.36 15.70 -4.28
N TYR A 123 -8.57 14.66 -4.08
CA TYR A 123 -7.36 14.75 -3.26
C TYR A 123 -6.19 14.03 -3.91
N ALA A 124 -5.01 14.61 -3.76
CA ALA A 124 -3.81 14.08 -4.39
C ALA A 124 -3.21 12.97 -3.50
N PRO A 125 -2.82 11.81 -4.06
CA PRO A 125 -2.07 10.80 -3.32
C PRO A 125 -0.81 11.39 -2.70
N MET A 126 -0.46 10.90 -1.51
CA MET A 126 0.69 11.36 -0.73
C MET A 126 1.39 10.14 -0.09
N GLY A 127 2.72 10.17 -0.10
CA GLY A 127 3.58 9.12 0.43
C GLY A 127 3.99 8.05 -0.57
N GLU A 128 4.48 6.93 -0.04
CA GLU A 128 4.65 5.70 -0.79
C GLU A 128 3.28 5.08 -1.11
N PHE A 129 3.08 4.75 -2.39
CA PHE A 129 1.88 4.09 -2.87
C PHE A 129 2.18 2.61 -3.09
N LEU A 130 1.59 1.76 -2.24
CA LEU A 130 1.76 0.32 -2.28
C LEU A 130 0.48 -0.34 -2.80
N ILE A 131 0.61 -1.18 -3.81
CA ILE A 131 -0.51 -1.85 -4.47
C ILE A 131 -0.55 -3.31 -4.01
N LEU A 132 -1.65 -3.70 -3.37
CA LEU A 132 -1.90 -5.06 -2.90
C LEU A 132 -2.76 -5.81 -3.92
N GLN A 133 -2.17 -6.76 -4.63
CA GLN A 133 -2.91 -7.68 -5.49
C GLN A 133 -3.22 -8.97 -4.71
N PRO A 134 -4.50 -9.32 -4.51
CA PRO A 134 -4.90 -10.58 -3.90
C PRO A 134 -4.65 -11.76 -4.84
N ASP A 135 -4.98 -12.96 -4.35
CA ASP A 135 -5.06 -14.15 -5.21
C ASP A 135 -6.17 -13.97 -6.25
N GLU A 136 -5.94 -14.44 -7.47
CA GLU A 136 -6.89 -14.32 -8.58
C GLU A 136 -8.23 -15.03 -8.30
N LYS A 137 -8.22 -16.06 -7.46
CA LYS A 137 -9.45 -16.72 -6.97
C LYS A 137 -10.29 -15.82 -6.08
N PHE A 138 -9.67 -14.80 -5.47
CA PHE A 138 -10.33 -13.85 -4.59
C PHE A 138 -10.82 -12.63 -5.36
N SER A 139 -9.98 -12.03 -6.21
CA SER A 139 -10.37 -10.90 -7.06
C SER A 139 -9.58 -10.94 -8.37
N PRO A 140 -10.19 -10.60 -9.52
CA PRO A 140 -9.53 -10.74 -10.82
C PRO A 140 -8.27 -9.87 -10.92
N SER A 141 -7.20 -10.42 -11.49
CA SER A 141 -5.91 -9.74 -11.63
C SER A 141 -6.01 -8.34 -12.28
N HIS A 142 -5.12 -7.43 -11.90
CA HIS A 142 -5.01 -6.11 -12.52
C HIS A 142 -4.13 -6.19 -13.77
N HIS A 143 -4.58 -5.65 -14.90
CA HIS A 143 -3.84 -5.73 -16.17
C HIS A 143 -2.49 -4.98 -16.16
N LEU A 144 -2.34 -3.96 -15.30
CA LEU A 144 -1.08 -3.21 -15.11
C LEU A 144 -0.09 -3.89 -14.15
N LEU A 145 -0.46 -5.00 -13.51
CA LEU A 145 0.38 -5.67 -12.51
C LEU A 145 0.83 -7.03 -13.03
N PRO A 146 1.99 -7.54 -12.57
CA PRO A 146 2.40 -8.91 -12.86
C PRO A 146 1.34 -9.91 -12.41
N SER A 147 1.27 -11.06 -13.08
CA SER A 147 0.34 -12.14 -12.70
C SER A 147 0.59 -12.68 -11.29
N GLY A 148 -0.48 -13.10 -10.63
CA GLY A 148 -0.46 -13.67 -9.28
C GLY A 148 -0.57 -12.62 -8.17
N ASN A 149 -0.62 -13.07 -6.92
CA ASN A 149 -0.73 -12.17 -5.78
C ASN A 149 0.62 -11.53 -5.40
N GLY A 150 0.57 -10.33 -4.82
CA GLY A 150 1.78 -9.60 -4.43
C GLY A 150 1.50 -8.25 -3.77
N LEU A 151 2.55 -7.66 -3.21
CA LEU A 151 2.58 -6.27 -2.76
C LEU A 151 3.63 -5.53 -3.58
N TYR A 152 3.19 -4.52 -4.33
CA TYR A 152 4.02 -3.79 -5.27
C TYR A 152 4.22 -2.36 -4.79
N LEU A 153 5.47 -1.91 -4.74
CA LEU A 153 5.78 -0.50 -4.49
C LEU A 153 5.89 0.22 -5.83
N LEU A 154 5.13 1.30 -6.01
CA LEU A 154 5.29 2.16 -7.17
C LEU A 154 6.52 3.05 -6.98
N ASN A 155 7.57 2.81 -7.77
CA ASN A 155 8.84 3.51 -7.69
C ASN A 155 9.34 3.92 -9.08
N CYS A 156 10.15 4.99 -9.16
CA CYS A 156 10.78 5.47 -10.39
C CYS A 156 12.29 5.58 -10.17
N PRO A 157 13.12 4.78 -10.88
CA PRO A 157 14.57 4.75 -10.68
C PRO A 157 15.33 5.84 -11.47
N VAL A 158 14.68 6.97 -11.81
CA VAL A 158 15.29 8.06 -12.59
C VAL A 158 16.16 8.95 -11.69
N SER A 159 17.34 9.34 -12.18
CA SER A 159 18.30 10.15 -11.43
C SER A 159 17.82 11.57 -11.12
N ASP A 160 17.00 12.16 -11.99
CA ASP A 160 16.39 13.47 -11.78
C ASP A 160 15.13 13.34 -10.90
N ALA A 161 15.14 14.00 -9.74
CA ALA A 161 14.07 13.91 -8.76
C ALA A 161 12.74 14.52 -9.23
N SER A 162 12.78 15.60 -10.02
CA SER A 162 11.59 16.27 -10.56
C SER A 162 10.92 15.41 -11.62
N GLU A 163 11.70 14.85 -12.54
CA GLU A 163 11.18 13.94 -13.57
C GLU A 163 10.68 12.63 -12.95
N ALA A 164 11.38 12.09 -11.95
CA ALA A 164 10.90 10.93 -11.21
C ALA A 164 9.54 11.19 -10.55
N GLU A 165 9.35 12.37 -9.94
CA GLU A 165 8.08 12.78 -9.33
C GLU A 165 6.95 12.89 -10.37
N LYS A 166 7.21 13.52 -11.52
CA LYS A 166 6.22 13.63 -12.61
C LYS A 166 5.81 12.25 -13.14
N GLN A 167 6.77 11.37 -13.39
CA GLN A 167 6.50 10.02 -13.88
C GLN A 167 5.72 9.18 -12.85
N LEU A 168 6.07 9.28 -11.57
CA LEU A 168 5.32 8.61 -10.50
C LEU A 168 3.88 9.08 -10.45
N ARG A 169 3.65 10.41 -10.50
CA ARG A 169 2.29 10.96 -10.52
C ARG A 169 1.50 10.50 -11.76
N ALA A 170 2.13 10.45 -12.92
CA ALA A 170 1.51 9.94 -14.14
C ALA A 170 1.12 8.45 -14.00
N ALA A 171 2.03 7.62 -13.48
CA ALA A 171 1.78 6.20 -13.26
C ALA A 171 0.69 5.96 -12.20
N GLN A 172 0.68 6.73 -11.11
CA GLN A 172 -0.39 6.73 -10.12
C GLN A 172 -1.72 7.09 -10.78
N GLY A 173 -1.74 8.15 -11.58
CA GLY A 173 -2.92 8.57 -12.34
C GLY A 173 -3.45 7.44 -13.21
N VAL A 174 -2.62 6.80 -14.03
CA VAL A 174 -3.05 5.67 -14.87
C VAL A 174 -3.62 4.54 -14.01
N PHE A 175 -2.94 4.16 -12.93
CA PHE A 175 -3.38 3.07 -12.07
C PHE A 175 -4.73 3.34 -11.39
N LEU A 176 -4.92 4.54 -10.85
CA LEU A 176 -6.16 4.93 -10.15
C LEU A 176 -7.36 5.08 -11.09
N ASN A 177 -7.11 5.19 -12.41
CA ASN A 177 -8.13 5.38 -13.44
C ASN A 177 -8.37 4.14 -14.32
N SER A 178 -7.73 2.99 -14.07
CA SER A 178 -7.84 1.79 -14.92
C SER A 178 -8.20 0.54 -14.10
N PRO A 179 -9.46 0.07 -14.04
CA PRO A 179 -10.65 0.66 -14.63
C PRO A 179 -11.04 1.96 -13.92
N HIS A 180 -11.81 2.85 -14.55
CA HIS A 180 -12.14 4.13 -13.93
C HIS A 180 -13.13 3.92 -12.77
N PRO A 181 -13.00 4.62 -11.62
CA PRO A 181 -13.94 4.49 -10.50
C PRO A 181 -15.42 4.64 -10.88
N LEU A 182 -15.72 5.56 -11.80
CA LEU A 182 -17.10 5.75 -12.28
C LEU A 182 -17.63 4.56 -13.09
N GLU A 183 -16.77 3.78 -13.76
CA GLU A 183 -17.18 2.55 -14.43
C GLU A 183 -17.59 1.50 -13.39
N ILE A 184 -16.80 1.33 -12.34
CA ILE A 184 -17.13 0.43 -11.22
C ILE A 184 -18.44 0.86 -10.56
N LEU A 185 -18.61 2.15 -10.28
CA LEU A 185 -19.82 2.67 -9.63
C LEU A 185 -21.07 2.60 -10.52
N SER A 186 -20.90 2.59 -11.84
CA SER A 186 -22.02 2.44 -12.80
C SER A 186 -22.51 1.00 -12.91
N ASP A 187 -21.66 0.02 -12.59
CA ASP A 187 -22.00 -1.40 -12.62
C ASP A 187 -22.85 -1.77 -11.39
N ARG A 188 -24.11 -2.12 -11.63
CA ARG A 188 -25.03 -2.53 -10.56
C ARG A 188 -24.55 -3.78 -9.82
N SER A 189 -23.81 -4.67 -10.49
CA SER A 189 -23.27 -5.90 -9.88
C SER A 189 -22.06 -5.62 -8.97
N ALA A 190 -21.50 -4.42 -9.00
CA ALA A 190 -20.43 -4.00 -8.09
C ALA A 190 -20.91 -3.83 -6.64
N TYR A 191 -22.23 -3.71 -6.43
CA TYR A 191 -22.86 -3.50 -5.13
C TYR A 191 -23.40 -4.81 -4.52
N GLY A 192 -23.68 -4.78 -3.22
CA GLY A 192 -24.15 -5.94 -2.46
C GLY A 192 -23.02 -6.76 -1.84
N SER A 193 -23.38 -7.80 -1.09
CA SER A 193 -22.42 -8.62 -0.32
C SER A 193 -21.38 -9.33 -1.19
N GLU A 194 -21.78 -9.74 -2.39
CA GLU A 194 -20.93 -10.39 -3.39
C GLU A 194 -20.30 -9.41 -4.39
N GLY A 195 -20.61 -8.11 -4.24
CA GLY A 195 -20.18 -7.06 -5.15
C GLY A 195 -18.69 -6.75 -5.03
N SER A 196 -18.10 -6.27 -6.13
CA SER A 196 -16.68 -5.90 -6.18
C SER A 196 -16.31 -4.80 -5.18
N ILE A 197 -17.21 -3.86 -4.89
CA ILE A 197 -16.96 -2.77 -3.93
C ILE A 197 -16.70 -3.34 -2.53
N GLN A 198 -17.59 -4.20 -2.02
CA GLN A 198 -17.40 -4.82 -0.72
C GLN A 198 -16.21 -5.76 -0.73
N ARG A 199 -16.07 -6.58 -1.78
CA ARG A 199 -14.98 -7.55 -1.92
C ARG A 199 -13.60 -6.89 -1.90
N ASP A 200 -13.42 -5.79 -2.62
CA ASP A 200 -12.11 -5.15 -2.80
C ASP A 200 -11.82 -4.03 -1.76
N HIS A 201 -12.80 -3.65 -0.93
CA HIS A 201 -12.65 -2.65 0.14
C HIS A 201 -12.85 -3.20 1.57
N ASP A 202 -13.35 -4.43 1.77
CA ASP A 202 -13.56 -4.93 3.14
C ASP A 202 -12.25 -5.13 3.90
N MET A 203 -12.25 -4.83 5.21
CA MET A 203 -11.08 -4.99 6.07
C MET A 203 -10.58 -6.45 6.10
N ASN A 204 -11.48 -7.43 6.07
CA ASN A 204 -11.10 -8.84 6.05
C ASN A 204 -10.47 -9.21 4.70
N SER A 205 -10.90 -8.60 3.60
CA SER A 205 -10.26 -8.75 2.30
C SER A 205 -8.80 -8.31 2.36
N TYR A 206 -8.54 -7.08 2.82
CA TYR A 206 -7.18 -6.59 3.04
C TYR A 206 -6.37 -7.53 3.93
N SER A 207 -6.92 -7.95 5.07
CA SER A 207 -6.23 -8.86 5.98
C SER A 207 -5.90 -10.22 5.34
N LYS A 208 -6.83 -10.81 4.59
CA LYS A 208 -6.63 -12.09 3.88
C LYS A 208 -5.54 -11.95 2.81
N SER A 209 -5.59 -10.88 2.02
CA SER A 209 -4.64 -10.60 0.95
C SER A 209 -3.23 -10.38 1.48
N VAL A 210 -3.06 -9.55 2.52
CA VAL A 210 -1.78 -9.34 3.19
C VAL A 210 -1.20 -10.66 3.72
N ARG A 211 -2.01 -11.45 4.45
CA ARG A 211 -1.57 -12.76 4.98
C ARG A 211 -1.16 -13.71 3.85
N SER A 212 -1.88 -13.71 2.73
CA SER A 212 -1.55 -14.55 1.58
C SER A 212 -0.20 -14.18 0.97
N VAL A 213 0.06 -12.89 0.78
CA VAL A 213 1.34 -12.38 0.26
C VAL A 213 2.49 -12.71 1.22
N ILE A 214 2.33 -12.46 2.53
CA ILE A 214 3.35 -12.81 3.54
C ILE A 214 3.68 -14.30 3.47
N ARG A 215 2.66 -15.17 3.44
CA ARG A 215 2.85 -16.62 3.37
C ARG A 215 3.61 -17.04 2.11
N GLN A 216 3.26 -16.45 0.97
CA GLN A 216 3.92 -16.72 -0.31
C GLN A 216 5.40 -16.31 -0.27
N GLU A 217 5.70 -15.13 0.24
CA GLU A 217 7.06 -14.63 0.36
C GLU A 217 7.91 -15.47 1.32
N LEU A 218 7.36 -15.85 2.49
CA LEU A 218 8.03 -16.78 3.41
C LEU A 218 8.31 -18.14 2.77
N ASN A 219 7.39 -18.65 1.94
CA ASN A 219 7.59 -19.90 1.21
C ASN A 219 8.68 -19.76 0.14
N ARG A 220 8.71 -18.66 -0.61
CA ARG A 220 9.76 -18.34 -1.59
C ARG A 220 11.14 -18.32 -0.92
N MET A 221 11.28 -17.62 0.22
CA MET A 221 12.52 -17.59 0.99
C MET A 221 12.97 -18.98 1.46
N ARG A 222 12.04 -19.79 1.99
CA ARG A 222 12.34 -21.15 2.45
C ARG A 222 12.81 -22.03 1.29
N LYS A 223 12.17 -21.92 0.11
CA LYS A 223 12.58 -22.64 -1.11
C LYS A 223 13.97 -22.23 -1.56
N ALA A 224 14.24 -20.92 -1.66
CA ALA A 224 15.56 -20.40 -2.02
C ALA A 224 16.66 -20.85 -1.03
N ARG A 225 16.37 -20.86 0.28
CA ARG A 225 17.32 -21.35 1.29
C ARG A 225 17.58 -22.85 1.17
N ARG A 226 16.57 -23.66 0.83
CA ARG A 226 16.73 -25.10 0.57
C ARG A 226 17.54 -25.35 -0.69
N GLU A 227 17.29 -24.60 -1.75
CA GLU A 227 18.05 -24.68 -3.01
C GLU A 227 19.51 -24.27 -2.80
N GLN A 228 19.77 -23.19 -2.05
CA GLN A 228 21.13 -22.79 -1.70
C GLN A 228 21.84 -23.86 -0.87
N ARG A 229 21.17 -24.44 0.13
CA ARG A 229 21.72 -25.57 0.90
C ARG A 229 22.04 -26.76 0.00
N ARG A 230 21.14 -27.13 -0.92
CA ARG A 230 21.40 -28.21 -1.89
C ARG A 230 22.60 -27.90 -2.78
N LYS A 231 22.72 -26.69 -3.33
CA LYS A 231 23.86 -26.28 -4.15
C LYS A 231 25.19 -26.28 -3.40
N VAL A 232 25.19 -25.92 -2.12
CA VAL A 232 26.38 -25.93 -1.26
C VAL A 232 26.74 -27.34 -0.78
N TRP A 233 25.76 -28.22 -0.59
CA TRP A 233 25.97 -29.58 -0.10
C TRP A 233 26.24 -30.60 -1.22
N TRP A 234 25.73 -30.38 -2.43
CA TRP A 234 25.93 -31.27 -3.58
C TRP A 234 27.40 -31.55 -3.93
N PRO A 235 28.34 -30.58 -3.85
CA PRO A 235 29.77 -30.84 -4.08
C PRO A 235 30.48 -31.62 -2.96
N LEU A 236 29.84 -31.81 -1.80
CA LEU A 236 30.43 -32.51 -0.65
C LEU A 236 29.98 -33.98 -0.56
N VAL A 237 29.06 -34.41 -1.42
CA VAL A 237 28.54 -35.80 -1.47
C VAL A 237 28.88 -36.49 -2.78
N THR A 238 29.56 -35.81 -3.71
CA THR A 238 30.20 -36.47 -4.87
C THR A 238 31.52 -37.11 -4.42
N PRO A 239 31.70 -38.44 -4.57
CA PRO A 239 32.98 -39.07 -4.30
C PRO A 239 34.04 -38.51 -5.25
N SER A 240 35.20 -38.13 -4.71
CA SER A 240 36.40 -37.88 -5.50
C SER A 240 36.85 -39.18 -6.19
N GLY A 241 37.10 -39.11 -7.50
CA GLY A 241 37.62 -40.18 -8.36
C GLY A 241 36.59 -40.55 -9.43
N VAL A 242 36.79 -40.23 -10.72
CA VAL A 242 37.84 -40.79 -11.60
C VAL A 242 38.20 -39.80 -12.72
N ASP A 243 39.50 -39.54 -12.91
CA ASP A 243 40.08 -39.04 -14.16
C ASP A 243 40.23 -40.21 -15.15
N VAL A 244 39.52 -40.21 -16.29
CA VAL A 244 39.97 -40.83 -17.55
C VAL A 244 39.39 -40.05 -18.73
N ASN A 245 40.30 -39.53 -19.57
CA ASN A 245 40.07 -38.86 -20.85
C ASN A 245 39.19 -39.67 -21.84
N ALA A 246 38.23 -39.01 -22.51
CA ALA A 246 37.94 -39.17 -23.95
C ALA A 246 36.61 -38.49 -24.35
N ALA A 247 36.70 -37.36 -25.07
CA ALA A 247 36.04 -37.12 -26.36
C ALA A 247 35.88 -35.61 -26.62
N ILE A 248 36.85 -35.10 -27.38
CA ILE A 248 36.70 -33.90 -28.19
C ILE A 248 35.66 -34.22 -29.28
N MET A 249 34.58 -33.42 -29.37
CA MET A 249 34.02 -33.04 -30.67
C MET A 249 33.55 -31.59 -30.64
N VAL A 250 34.30 -30.78 -31.39
CA VAL A 250 33.89 -29.49 -31.94
C VAL A 250 32.83 -29.74 -33.02
N GLY A 251 31.69 -29.05 -32.96
CA GLY A 251 30.66 -29.07 -34.00
C GLY A 251 29.76 -27.83 -33.92
N ARG A 252 29.88 -26.97 -34.95
CA ARG A 252 29.24 -25.65 -35.13
C ARG A 252 27.74 -25.70 -35.48
N SER A 253 27.10 -24.52 -35.36
CA SER A 253 25.89 -24.01 -36.07
C SER A 253 24.58 -24.20 -35.29
N ALA A 254 23.67 -23.24 -35.10
CA ALA A 254 23.54 -21.83 -35.48
C ALA A 254 22.45 -21.15 -34.61
N ASN A 255 22.61 -19.84 -34.41
CA ASN A 255 21.56 -18.82 -34.21
C ASN A 255 20.33 -19.14 -33.33
N MET A 256 20.29 -18.55 -32.13
CA MET A 256 19.11 -17.78 -31.72
C MET A 256 19.48 -16.73 -30.67
N ASN A 257 19.36 -15.47 -31.09
CA ASN A 257 19.36 -14.22 -30.35
C ASN A 257 19.60 -14.28 -28.83
N GLN A 258 20.78 -13.75 -28.51
CA GLN A 258 21.17 -13.19 -27.24
C GLN A 258 20.15 -12.16 -26.73
N PHE A 259 19.31 -12.55 -25.77
CA PHE A 259 18.68 -11.61 -24.85
C PHE A 259 19.36 -11.76 -23.48
N ASN A 260 20.30 -10.86 -23.22
CA ASN A 260 20.93 -10.68 -21.92
C ASN A 260 19.88 -10.20 -20.91
N PHE A 261 19.28 -11.12 -20.14
CA PHE A 261 18.49 -10.77 -18.96
C PHE A 261 19.41 -10.61 -17.75
N SER A 262 20.22 -9.54 -17.77
CA SER A 262 21.02 -9.07 -16.65
C SER A 262 20.28 -7.90 -15.99
N GLY A 263 19.39 -8.22 -15.07
CA GLY A 263 18.69 -7.20 -14.28
C GLY A 263 17.47 -7.79 -13.58
N ILE A 264 17.31 -7.46 -12.30
CA ILE A 264 16.12 -7.76 -11.47
C ILE A 264 16.12 -9.13 -10.79
N ILE A 265 17.11 -9.37 -9.92
CA ILE A 265 16.96 -10.27 -8.76
C ILE A 265 17.52 -9.59 -7.49
N GLN A 266 16.96 -8.44 -7.11
CA GLN A 266 17.31 -7.79 -5.82
C GLN A 266 16.11 -7.27 -4.99
N THR A 267 14.87 -7.34 -5.49
CA THR A 267 13.72 -6.67 -4.83
C THR A 267 13.00 -7.48 -3.74
N GLY A 268 13.19 -8.80 -3.67
CA GLY A 268 12.44 -9.67 -2.72
C GLY A 268 12.91 -9.58 -1.26
N GLY A 269 14.21 -9.44 -1.02
CA GLY A 269 14.78 -9.42 0.34
C GLY A 269 14.53 -8.12 1.10
N GLU A 270 14.50 -6.98 0.39
CA GLU A 270 14.27 -5.67 0.98
C GLU A 270 12.78 -5.45 1.33
N SER A 271 11.87 -5.93 0.48
CA SER A 271 10.42 -5.83 0.69
C SER A 271 9.99 -6.50 2.00
N LEU A 272 10.57 -7.67 2.34
CA LEU A 272 10.33 -8.37 3.60
C LEU A 272 11.09 -7.78 4.80
N LYS A 273 12.31 -7.24 4.62
CA LYS A 273 13.00 -6.51 5.69
C LYS A 273 12.24 -5.25 6.10
N ARG A 274 11.60 -4.58 5.15
CA ARG A 274 10.67 -3.47 5.42
C ARG A 274 9.44 -3.97 6.15
N PHE A 275 8.86 -5.10 5.75
CA PHE A 275 7.67 -5.69 6.38
C PHE A 275 7.93 -6.28 7.79
N SER A 276 9.10 -6.88 8.05
CA SER A 276 9.43 -7.44 9.36
C SER A 276 9.68 -6.35 10.42
N ARG A 277 10.20 -5.19 10.01
CA ARG A 277 10.23 -3.96 10.84
C ARG A 277 8.83 -3.40 11.16
N LEU A 278 7.79 -3.79 10.43
CA LEU A 278 6.41 -3.39 10.75
C LEU A 278 5.84 -4.16 11.94
N ILE A 279 6.22 -5.44 12.10
CA ILE A 279 5.60 -6.36 13.06
C ILE A 279 6.43 -6.50 14.35
N ALA A 280 7.74 -6.22 14.31
CA ALA A 280 8.63 -6.35 15.46
C ALA A 280 8.78 -5.02 16.24
N SER A 281 7.72 -4.56 16.89
CA SER A 281 7.83 -3.65 18.04
C SER A 281 7.12 -4.32 19.22
N GLN A 282 7.90 -4.77 20.21
CA GLN A 282 7.39 -5.44 21.42
C GLN A 282 6.70 -4.48 22.40
N HIS A 283 6.47 -3.22 22.02
CA HIS A 283 5.76 -2.21 22.82
C HIS A 283 4.79 -1.39 21.98
N MET A 284 3.89 -2.06 21.25
CA MET A 284 2.80 -1.37 20.55
C MET A 284 1.55 -1.30 21.43
N HIS A 285 1.24 -0.11 21.94
CA HIS A 285 -0.11 0.19 22.41
C HIS A 285 -1.01 0.39 21.18
N LEU A 286 -1.90 -0.57 20.94
CA LEU A 286 -2.90 -0.52 19.86
C LEU A 286 -4.17 0.15 20.39
N LEU A 287 -4.47 1.36 19.93
CA LEU A 287 -5.78 2.00 20.16
C LEU A 287 -6.68 1.73 18.94
N VAL A 288 -7.71 0.90 19.13
CA VAL A 288 -8.74 0.64 18.10
C VAL A 288 -9.92 1.55 18.36
N VAL A 289 -10.22 2.47 17.43
CA VAL A 289 -11.45 3.26 17.48
C VAL A 289 -12.54 2.50 16.72
N LEU A 290 -13.43 1.84 17.46
CA LEU A 290 -14.64 1.23 16.91
C LEU A 290 -15.75 2.29 16.90
N LEU A 291 -16.19 2.70 15.70
CA LEU A 291 -17.39 3.51 15.55
C LEU A 291 -18.59 2.58 15.49
N PHE A 292 -19.35 2.49 16.59
CA PHE A 292 -20.66 1.84 16.58
C PHE A 292 -21.70 2.76 15.94
N PRO A 293 -22.57 2.26 15.05
CA PRO A 293 -23.69 3.05 14.56
C PRO A 293 -24.64 3.38 15.73
N ALA A 294 -24.95 4.67 15.91
CA ALA A 294 -25.82 5.17 16.99
C ALA A 294 -27.23 4.54 17.03
N ARG A 295 -27.62 3.80 15.99
CA ARG A 295 -28.91 3.08 15.92
C ARG A 295 -28.94 1.76 16.69
N LEU A 296 -27.82 1.29 17.24
CA LEU A 296 -27.77 0.11 18.13
C LEU A 296 -27.85 0.45 19.63
N LEU A 297 -27.99 1.73 20.00
CA LEU A 297 -28.12 2.19 21.39
C LEU A 297 -29.55 2.48 21.85
N LEU A 298 -30.58 2.12 21.05
CA LEU A 298 -32.00 2.29 21.39
C LEU A 298 -32.78 0.98 21.46
N LEU A 299 -32.17 -0.08 22.00
CA LEU A 299 -32.86 -1.31 22.35
C LEU A 299 -32.53 -1.67 23.80
N GLY A 300 -33.29 -1.09 24.73
CA GLY A 300 -33.17 -1.43 26.14
C GLY A 300 -33.82 -0.46 27.12
N MET A 301 -35.03 0.04 26.86
CA MET A 301 -35.82 0.73 27.90
C MET A 301 -37.35 0.64 27.69
N TYR A 302 -37.90 -0.54 27.41
CA TYR A 302 -39.33 -0.80 27.61
C TYR A 302 -39.56 -2.25 28.05
N SER A 303 -39.34 -2.50 29.34
CA SER A 303 -40.07 -3.51 30.13
C SER A 303 -39.64 -3.33 31.59
N PHE A 304 -40.54 -2.76 32.40
CA PHE A 304 -40.72 -2.91 33.86
C PHE A 304 -41.43 -1.67 34.45
N ARG A 305 -42.72 -1.53 34.16
CA ARG A 305 -43.83 -1.42 35.13
C ARG A 305 -45.14 -1.27 34.39
#